data_AF-A0A344LIL7-F1
#
_entry.id   AF-A0A344LIL7-F1
#
_cell.length_a   1.000
_cell.length_b   1.000
_cell.length_c   1.000
_cell.angle_alpha   90.00
_cell.angle_beta   90.00
_cell.angle_gamma   90.00
#
_symmetry.space_group_name_H-M   'P 1'
#
loop_
_entity.id
_entity.type
_entity.pdbx_description
1 polymer ?
#
loop_
_entity_poly.entity_id
_entity_poly.type
_entity_poly.pdbx_seq_one_letter_code
_entity_poly.pdbx_strand_id
1 'polypeptide(L)'
;MRKISAFLAGLVASTGLVLAGAPAAQAQSCAGTYTIVVGGTGDNNSAAPYWHGNISQRVGYPAQPIGINARQGVNELNRLVRDHRNACPGQHVKAIGFSLGAAVVHTWVTENWETFDNVNAVLIADPKRAGDPGAPGAAAHPAVAPVAGFPLAGADDFFGNVPVLTLCTDDIICDANAASGLPGYLWEGKHGNYNFNVDTYADDASGQWFNGVFYP
;
A
#
# COMPACT_ATOMS: atom_id res chain seq x y z
N MET A 1 -64.19 10.40 -73.71
CA MET A 1 -63.10 9.40 -73.79
C MET A 1 -62.05 9.73 -72.72
N ARG A 2 -61.72 8.73 -71.88
CA ARG A 2 -60.54 8.59 -70.97
C ARG A 2 -60.41 9.62 -69.81
N LYS A 3 -60.66 9.22 -68.54
CA LYS A 3 -59.77 8.52 -67.54
C LYS A 3 -58.82 9.53 -66.84
N ILE A 4 -58.54 9.62 -65.52
CA ILE A 4 -58.67 8.79 -64.31
C ILE A 4 -58.40 9.70 -63.06
N SER A 5 -58.98 9.34 -61.90
CA SER A 5 -58.81 9.89 -60.53
C SER A 5 -57.50 9.47 -59.80
N ALA A 6 -57.32 9.95 -58.55
CA ALA A 6 -56.51 9.38 -57.42
C ALA A 6 -55.06 9.89 -57.25
N PHE A 7 -54.39 9.99 -56.09
CA PHE A 7 -54.57 9.71 -54.64
C PHE A 7 -53.36 10.36 -53.91
N LEU A 8 -53.50 11.04 -52.75
CA LEU A 8 -53.17 10.61 -51.37
C LEU A 8 -51.69 10.40 -50.95
N ALA A 9 -51.31 11.17 -49.92
CA ALA A 9 -50.49 10.91 -48.73
C ALA A 9 -49.22 10.03 -48.76
N GLY A 10 -48.20 10.52 -48.05
CA GLY A 10 -47.26 9.69 -47.30
C GLY A 10 -45.84 10.22 -47.27
N LEU A 11 -45.48 11.01 -46.25
CA LEU A 11 -44.07 11.18 -45.87
C LEU A 11 -43.95 11.00 -44.35
N VAL A 12 -43.57 9.79 -43.95
CA VAL A 12 -43.16 9.45 -42.58
C VAL A 12 -41.64 9.60 -42.53
N ALA A 13 -41.15 10.51 -41.69
CA ALA A 13 -39.73 10.70 -41.42
C ALA A 13 -39.24 9.63 -40.41
N SER A 14 -38.23 8.87 -40.79
CA SER A 14 -37.53 7.91 -39.94
C SER A 14 -36.22 8.51 -39.42
N THR A 15 -36.24 9.09 -38.23
CA THR A 15 -35.02 9.45 -37.48
C THR A 15 -34.48 8.21 -36.77
N GLY A 16 -33.36 7.68 -37.25
CA GLY A 16 -32.63 6.59 -36.60
C GLY A 16 -31.94 7.09 -35.33
N LEU A 17 -32.33 6.53 -34.17
CA LEU A 17 -31.55 6.63 -32.94
C LEU A 17 -30.28 5.77 -33.08
N VAL A 18 -29.12 6.41 -33.15
CA VAL A 18 -27.84 5.72 -32.95
C VAL A 18 -27.59 5.68 -31.44
N LEU A 19 -27.88 4.54 -30.81
CA LEU A 19 -27.46 4.26 -29.44
C LEU A 19 -25.94 4.06 -29.46
N ALA A 20 -25.18 5.09 -29.10
CA ALA A 20 -23.77 4.96 -28.78
C ALA A 20 -23.63 4.03 -27.58
N GLY A 21 -23.22 2.78 -27.82
CA GLY A 21 -22.92 1.84 -26.75
C GLY A 21 -21.84 2.42 -25.85
N ALA A 22 -22.08 2.44 -24.54
CA ALA A 22 -21.07 2.80 -23.58
C ALA A 22 -19.85 1.87 -23.76
N PRO A 23 -18.61 2.37 -23.59
CA PRO A 23 -17.43 1.53 -23.69
C PRO A 23 -17.58 0.37 -22.70
N ALA A 24 -17.38 -0.86 -23.19
CA ALA A 24 -17.32 -2.02 -22.32
C ALA A 24 -16.16 -1.81 -21.34
N ALA A 25 -16.46 -1.76 -20.05
CA ALA A 25 -15.43 -1.75 -19.02
C ALA A 25 -14.58 -3.01 -19.21
N GLN A 26 -13.32 -2.84 -19.59
CA GLN A 26 -12.40 -3.96 -19.62
C GLN A 26 -12.12 -4.34 -18.18
N ALA A 27 -12.52 -5.55 -17.80
CA ALA A 27 -12.10 -6.13 -16.53
C ALA A 27 -10.57 -6.09 -16.49
N GLN A 28 -10.01 -5.46 -15.45
CA GLN A 28 -8.58 -5.49 -15.22
C GLN A 28 -8.14 -6.96 -15.18
N SER A 29 -7.11 -7.32 -15.95
CA SER A 29 -6.63 -8.69 -15.95
C SER A 29 -6.12 -9.03 -14.54
N CYS A 30 -6.73 -10.01 -13.88
CA CYS A 30 -6.34 -10.50 -12.56
C CYS A 30 -5.05 -11.36 -12.60
N ALA A 31 -4.14 -11.06 -13.52
CA ALA A 31 -2.89 -11.76 -13.72
C ALA A 31 -1.75 -11.06 -12.97
N GLY A 32 -0.77 -11.85 -12.53
CA GLY A 32 0.37 -11.34 -11.76
C GLY A 32 -0.01 -10.87 -10.36
N THR A 33 0.79 -9.97 -9.80
CA THR A 33 0.67 -9.50 -8.41
C THR A 33 0.06 -8.12 -8.34
N TYR A 34 -0.91 -7.96 -7.44
CA TYR A 34 -1.45 -6.66 -7.06
C TYR A 34 -0.53 -6.01 -6.01
N THR A 35 0.41 -5.21 -6.49
CA THR A 35 1.35 -4.49 -5.62
C THR A 35 0.74 -3.17 -5.17
N ILE A 36 0.55 -3.02 -3.86
CA ILE A 36 0.03 -1.81 -3.23
C ILE A 36 1.09 -1.17 -2.34
N VAL A 37 1.37 0.12 -2.55
CA VAL A 37 2.37 0.86 -1.78
C VAL A 37 1.75 1.87 -0.82
N VAL A 38 2.40 2.04 0.33
CA VAL A 38 2.03 3.00 1.38
C VAL A 38 3.23 3.89 1.70
N GLY A 39 3.10 5.17 1.37
CA GLY A 39 4.12 6.20 1.53
C GLY A 39 4.34 6.60 2.99
N GLY A 40 5.55 7.09 3.27
CA GLY A 40 5.93 7.60 4.58
C GLY A 40 5.37 8.97 4.92
N THR A 41 5.89 9.57 6.00
CA THR A 41 5.50 10.92 6.44
C THR A 41 5.63 11.94 5.30
N GLY A 42 4.57 12.72 5.06
CA GLY A 42 4.49 13.71 3.99
C GLY A 42 4.20 13.16 2.58
N ASP A 43 4.15 11.84 2.38
CA ASP A 43 3.75 11.22 1.12
C ASP A 43 2.26 10.86 1.13
N ASN A 44 1.41 11.89 1.09
CA ASN A 44 -0.03 11.78 1.28
C ASN A 44 -0.73 10.86 0.26
N ASN A 45 -0.15 10.66 -0.92
CA ASN A 45 -0.74 9.87 -2.00
C ASN A 45 0.09 8.64 -2.35
N SER A 46 1.08 8.29 -1.51
CA SER A 46 2.06 7.23 -1.78
C SER A 46 2.69 7.35 -3.17
N ALA A 47 2.98 8.59 -3.62
CA ALA A 47 3.37 8.95 -4.98
C ALA A 47 4.73 9.66 -5.03
N ALA A 48 5.49 9.62 -3.93
CA ALA A 48 6.84 10.17 -3.90
C ALA A 48 7.74 9.53 -5.00
N PRO A 49 8.67 10.30 -5.57
CA PRO A 49 9.41 9.90 -6.79
C PRO A 49 10.39 8.74 -6.58
N TYR A 50 10.65 8.34 -5.33
CA TYR A 50 11.51 7.19 -5.05
C TYR A 50 10.83 5.86 -5.39
N TRP A 51 9.49 5.78 -5.41
CA TRP A 51 8.79 4.55 -5.76
C TRP A 51 8.94 4.19 -7.25
N HIS A 52 9.34 2.96 -7.55
CA HIS A 52 9.43 2.46 -8.92
C HIS A 52 9.15 0.95 -9.00
N GLY A 53 8.98 0.45 -10.23
CA GLY A 53 8.58 -0.93 -10.52
C GLY A 53 7.08 -1.08 -10.81
N ASN A 54 6.57 -2.31 -10.81
CA ASN A 54 5.17 -2.61 -11.13
C ASN A 54 4.25 -2.34 -9.94
N ILE A 55 3.79 -1.09 -9.81
CA ILE A 55 2.86 -0.65 -8.77
C ILE A 55 1.43 -0.63 -9.31
N SER A 56 0.54 -1.45 -8.73
CA SER A 56 -0.87 -1.53 -9.10
C SER A 56 -1.72 -0.50 -8.36
N GLN A 57 -1.37 -0.19 -7.12
CA GLN A 57 -2.14 0.74 -6.29
C GLN A 57 -1.29 1.53 -5.30
N ARG A 58 -1.78 2.73 -4.95
CA ARG A 58 -1.17 3.66 -3.99
C ARG A 58 -2.19 4.04 -2.93
N VAL A 59 -1.82 3.94 -1.66
CA VAL A 59 -2.70 4.32 -0.53
C VAL A 59 -2.67 5.84 -0.32
N GLY A 60 -3.83 6.48 -0.26
CA GLY A 60 -3.95 7.90 0.08
C GLY A 60 -4.31 8.10 1.56
N TYR A 61 -3.56 8.91 2.30
CA TYR A 61 -3.85 9.24 3.70
C TYR A 61 -3.13 10.53 4.13
N PRO A 62 -3.43 11.12 5.30
CA PRO A 62 -2.81 12.40 5.69
C PRO A 62 -1.29 12.36 5.92
N ALA A 63 -0.70 11.18 6.09
CA ALA A 63 0.75 10.97 6.22
C ALA A 63 1.42 11.87 7.29
N GLN A 64 0.77 12.08 8.44
CA GLN A 64 1.41 12.68 9.62
C GLN A 64 1.66 11.60 10.67
N PRO A 65 2.78 11.67 11.43
CA PRO A 65 3.21 10.61 12.34
C PRO A 65 2.43 10.64 13.68
N ILE A 66 1.11 10.55 13.58
CA ILE A 66 0.17 10.45 14.69
C ILE A 66 -0.81 9.30 14.44
N GLY A 67 -1.25 8.66 15.52
CA GLY A 67 -2.01 7.41 15.49
C GLY A 67 -3.31 7.53 14.71
N ILE A 68 -4.04 8.64 14.83
CA ILE A 68 -5.29 8.85 14.07
C ILE A 68 -5.05 8.84 12.56
N ASN A 69 -3.91 9.35 12.09
CA ASN A 69 -3.58 9.36 10.66
C ASN A 69 -3.06 8.00 10.20
N ALA A 70 -2.28 7.30 11.03
CA ALA A 70 -1.93 5.90 10.77
C ALA A 70 -3.19 5.02 10.66
N ARG A 71 -4.17 5.18 11.54
CA ARG A 71 -5.48 4.50 11.46
C ARG A 71 -6.20 4.78 10.13
N GLN A 72 -6.19 6.02 9.64
CA GLN A 72 -6.78 6.34 8.34
C GLN A 72 -6.08 5.59 7.20
N GLY A 73 -4.76 5.51 7.23
CA GLY A 73 -3.98 4.71 6.29
C GLY A 73 -4.33 3.21 6.36
N VAL A 74 -4.47 2.63 7.56
CA VAL A 74 -4.85 1.23 7.76
C VAL A 74 -6.23 0.95 7.18
N ASN A 75 -7.19 1.84 7.44
CA ASN A 75 -8.55 1.69 6.94
C ASN A 75 -8.60 1.78 5.41
N GLU A 76 -7.85 2.70 4.82
CA GLU A 76 -7.79 2.85 3.35
C GLU A 76 -7.10 1.66 2.69
N LEU A 77 -5.96 1.20 3.23
CA LEU A 77 -5.29 -0.02 2.76
C LEU A 77 -6.25 -1.21 2.79
N ASN A 78 -6.95 -1.42 3.91
CA ASN A 78 -7.89 -2.52 4.06
C ASN A 78 -9.05 -2.41 3.06
N ARG A 79 -9.60 -1.20 2.85
CA ARG A 79 -10.65 -0.95 1.85
C ARG A 79 -10.17 -1.33 0.45
N LEU A 80 -9.00 -0.85 0.06
CA LEU A 80 -8.42 -1.10 -1.27
C LEU A 80 -8.14 -2.59 -1.52
N VAL A 81 -7.60 -3.30 -0.52
CA VAL A 81 -7.36 -4.75 -0.63
C VAL A 81 -8.68 -5.51 -0.74
N ARG A 82 -9.71 -5.14 0.03
CA ARG A 82 -11.05 -5.76 -0.07
C ARG A 82 -11.70 -5.49 -1.41
N ASP A 83 -11.64 -4.25 -1.90
CA ASP A 83 -12.18 -3.88 -3.21
C ASP A 83 -11.47 -4.66 -4.32
N HIS A 84 -10.15 -4.79 -4.23
CA HIS A 84 -9.37 -5.61 -5.16
C HIS A 84 -9.76 -7.09 -5.08
N ARG A 85 -9.87 -7.66 -3.87
CA ARG A 85 -10.22 -9.07 -3.69
C ARG A 85 -11.63 -9.39 -4.20
N ASN A 86 -12.56 -8.45 -4.14
CA ASN A 86 -13.89 -8.57 -4.75
C ASN A 86 -13.83 -8.60 -6.29
N ALA A 87 -12.92 -7.82 -6.89
CA ALA A 87 -12.76 -7.76 -8.34
C ALA A 87 -11.92 -8.92 -8.90
N CYS A 88 -10.89 -9.34 -8.16
CA CYS A 88 -9.92 -10.36 -8.52
C CYS A 88 -9.74 -11.36 -7.36
N PRO A 89 -10.71 -12.29 -7.19
CA PRO A 89 -10.58 -13.36 -6.21
C PRO A 89 -9.32 -14.19 -6.48
N GLY A 90 -8.51 -14.42 -5.45
CA GLY A 90 -7.32 -15.28 -5.52
C GLY A 90 -6.05 -14.65 -6.11
N GLN A 91 -6.10 -13.43 -6.68
CA GLN A 91 -4.87 -12.74 -7.13
C GLN A 91 -3.94 -12.46 -5.94
N HIS A 92 -2.63 -12.67 -6.08
CA HIS A 92 -1.70 -12.36 -4.99
C HIS A 92 -1.63 -10.85 -4.71
N VAL A 93 -1.60 -10.46 -3.44
CA VAL A 93 -1.50 -9.06 -3.01
C VAL A 93 -0.20 -8.84 -2.24
N LYS A 94 0.62 -7.90 -2.71
CA LYS A 94 1.86 -7.51 -2.06
C LYS A 94 1.74 -6.09 -1.50
N ALA A 95 1.70 -5.96 -0.18
CA ALA A 95 1.61 -4.66 0.50
C ALA A 95 3.00 -4.18 0.92
N ILE A 96 3.43 -3.01 0.45
CA ILE A 96 4.75 -2.48 0.75
C ILE A 96 4.60 -1.12 1.41
N GLY A 97 5.19 -0.96 2.59
CA GLY A 97 5.17 0.30 3.33
C GLY A 97 6.57 0.84 3.55
N PHE A 98 6.71 2.16 3.55
CA PHE A 98 7.94 2.85 3.95
C PHE A 98 7.68 3.81 5.12
N SER A 99 8.55 3.81 6.14
CA SER A 99 8.48 4.76 7.25
C SER A 99 7.11 4.69 7.95
N LEU A 100 6.39 5.80 8.11
CA LEU A 100 5.00 5.81 8.58
C LEU A 100 4.08 4.85 7.81
N GLY A 101 4.29 4.70 6.50
CA GLY A 101 3.55 3.74 5.68
C GLY A 101 3.87 2.28 6.01
N ALA A 102 5.08 1.98 6.46
CA ALA A 102 5.41 0.66 6.99
C ALA A 102 4.65 0.38 8.30
N ALA A 103 4.50 1.39 9.18
CA ALA A 103 3.66 1.26 10.37
C ALA A 103 2.18 1.00 10.03
N VAL A 104 1.69 1.62 8.95
CA VAL A 104 0.33 1.38 8.43
C VAL A 104 0.18 -0.07 7.95
N VAL A 105 1.12 -0.57 7.13
CA VAL A 105 1.07 -1.94 6.62
C VAL A 105 1.22 -2.95 7.77
N HIS A 106 2.16 -2.74 8.68
CA HIS A 106 2.35 -3.52 9.90
C HIS A 106 1.04 -3.64 10.66
N THR A 107 0.45 -2.50 11.05
CA THR A 107 -0.80 -2.48 11.82
C THR A 107 -1.94 -3.16 11.07
N TRP A 108 -2.04 -2.96 9.76
CA TRP A 108 -3.05 -3.62 8.94
C TRP A 108 -2.92 -5.14 8.99
N VAL A 109 -1.71 -5.67 8.83
CA VAL A 109 -1.44 -7.12 8.91
C VAL A 109 -1.82 -7.65 10.30
N THR A 110 -1.29 -7.03 11.37
CA THR A 110 -1.55 -7.40 12.77
C THR A 110 -3.06 -7.50 13.07
N GLU A 111 -3.86 -6.59 12.53
CA GLU A 111 -5.30 -6.51 12.81
C GLU A 111 -6.19 -7.32 11.87
N ASN A 112 -5.72 -7.67 10.67
CA ASN A 112 -6.57 -8.20 9.60
C ASN A 112 -6.10 -9.53 9.01
N TRP A 113 -4.99 -10.12 9.48
CA TRP A 113 -4.42 -11.36 8.93
C TRP A 113 -5.42 -12.53 8.82
N GLU A 114 -6.43 -12.61 9.70
CA GLU A 114 -7.50 -13.63 9.63
C GLU A 114 -8.55 -13.37 8.55
N THR A 115 -8.57 -12.16 7.98
CA THR A 115 -9.65 -11.68 7.10
C THR A 115 -9.27 -11.67 5.61
N PHE A 116 -8.04 -12.02 5.29
CA PHE A 116 -7.55 -12.10 3.92
C PHE A 116 -6.63 -13.32 3.72
N ASP A 117 -6.46 -13.70 2.46
CA ASP A 117 -5.59 -14.78 2.02
C ASP A 117 -4.69 -14.32 0.85
N ASN A 118 -3.64 -15.10 0.60
CA ASN A 118 -2.70 -14.87 -0.51
C ASN A 118 -2.14 -13.42 -0.53
N VAL A 119 -1.63 -13.00 0.62
CA VAL A 119 -1.02 -11.68 0.87
C VAL A 119 0.40 -11.90 1.38
N ASN A 120 1.34 -11.05 0.97
CA ASN A 120 2.59 -10.81 1.71
C ASN A 120 2.80 -9.31 1.98
N ALA A 121 3.70 -9.00 2.91
CA ALA A 121 4.04 -7.62 3.22
C ALA A 121 5.56 -7.36 3.25
N VAL A 122 5.94 -6.13 2.89
CA VAL A 122 7.31 -5.64 3.00
C VAL A 122 7.31 -4.32 3.78
N LEU A 123 8.04 -4.29 4.88
CA LEU A 123 8.09 -3.18 5.82
C LEU A 123 9.47 -2.53 5.77
N ILE A 124 9.58 -1.41 5.06
CA ILE A 124 10.84 -0.66 4.90
C ILE A 124 10.91 0.44 5.97
N ALA A 125 11.96 0.45 6.78
CA ALA A 125 12.14 1.44 7.84
C ALA A 125 10.94 1.54 8.80
N ASP A 126 10.43 0.40 9.25
CA ASP A 126 9.23 0.33 10.09
C ASP A 126 9.45 0.85 11.52
N PRO A 127 8.76 1.93 11.93
CA PRO A 127 8.87 2.43 13.30
C PRO A 127 8.23 1.51 14.35
N LYS A 128 7.40 0.54 13.94
CA LYS A 128 6.81 -0.48 14.81
C LYS A 128 7.61 -1.79 14.85
N ARG A 129 8.77 -1.87 14.20
CA ARG A 129 9.59 -3.08 14.17
C ARG A 129 9.98 -3.52 15.59
N ALA A 130 9.71 -4.78 15.94
CA ALA A 130 10.27 -5.40 17.14
C ALA A 130 11.82 -5.37 17.13
N GLY A 131 12.42 -5.41 18.32
CA GLY A 131 13.87 -5.59 18.43
C GLY A 131 14.31 -6.99 18.00
N ASP A 132 15.61 -7.26 18.15
CA ASP A 132 16.26 -8.54 17.87
C ASP A 132 16.37 -8.93 16.37
N PRO A 133 17.43 -8.48 15.67
CA PRO A 133 18.56 -7.65 16.15
C PRO A 133 18.22 -6.15 16.27
N GLY A 134 18.97 -5.46 17.13
CA GLY A 134 18.86 -4.01 17.37
C GLY A 134 17.77 -3.66 18.38
N ALA A 135 17.55 -2.37 18.59
CA ALA A 135 16.46 -1.89 19.43
C ALA A 135 15.14 -1.86 18.64
N PRO A 136 13.98 -1.90 19.32
CA PRO A 136 12.70 -1.64 18.68
C PRO A 136 12.68 -0.31 17.92
N GLY A 137 11.80 -0.20 16.94
CA GLY A 137 11.61 1.02 16.16
C GLY A 137 11.14 2.21 17.00
N ALA A 138 11.22 3.40 16.42
CA ALA A 138 10.97 4.66 17.10
C ALA A 138 9.56 4.76 17.72
N ALA A 139 8.55 4.07 17.19
CA ALA A 139 7.20 4.12 17.74
C ALA A 139 7.06 3.42 19.11
N ALA A 140 8.02 2.57 19.49
CA ALA A 140 8.12 1.99 20.82
C ALA A 140 8.93 2.84 21.81
N HIS A 141 9.62 3.88 21.35
CA HIS A 141 10.47 4.70 22.21
C HIS A 141 9.63 5.45 23.27
N PRO A 142 10.00 5.45 24.57
CA PRO A 142 9.19 6.04 25.64
C PRO A 142 8.85 7.53 25.47
N ALA A 143 9.70 8.29 24.78
CA ALA A 143 9.45 9.70 24.47
C ALA A 143 8.58 9.92 23.21
N VAL A 144 8.44 8.92 22.35
CA VAL A 144 7.72 9.02 21.07
C VAL A 144 6.33 8.40 21.19
N ALA A 145 6.23 7.20 21.78
CA ALA A 145 4.98 6.46 21.94
C ALA A 145 3.80 7.29 22.48
N PRO A 146 3.95 8.11 23.56
CA PRO A 146 2.86 8.92 24.09
C PRO A 146 2.35 10.01 23.12
N VAL A 147 3.22 10.54 22.28
CA VAL A 147 2.89 11.61 21.32
C VAL A 147 2.33 11.01 20.03
N ALA A 148 2.91 9.91 19.56
CA ALA A 148 2.44 9.17 18.41
C ALA A 148 1.02 8.63 18.65
N GLY A 149 0.77 7.97 19.78
CA GLY A 149 -0.53 7.40 20.13
C GLY A 149 -0.92 6.17 19.28
N PHE A 150 -1.98 5.47 19.69
CA PHE A 150 -2.45 4.25 19.01
C PHE A 150 -3.15 4.54 17.66
N PRO A 151 -3.04 3.64 16.66
CA PRO A 151 -2.31 2.37 16.69
C PRO A 151 -0.82 2.48 16.33
N LEU A 152 -0.31 3.70 16.08
CA LEU A 152 1.08 3.90 15.69
C LEU A 152 2.05 3.49 16.81
N ALA A 153 1.75 3.82 18.07
CA ALA A 153 2.60 3.51 19.22
C ALA A 153 2.79 2.01 19.44
N GLY A 154 3.98 1.66 19.93
CA GLY A 154 4.38 0.28 20.25
C GLY A 154 5.09 -0.43 19.08
N ALA A 155 5.72 -1.55 19.42
CA ALA A 155 6.38 -2.44 18.48
C ALA A 155 6.06 -3.89 18.80
N ASP A 156 5.99 -4.70 17.77
CA ASP A 156 5.75 -6.14 17.84
C ASP A 156 6.21 -6.80 16.53
N ASP A 157 6.14 -8.12 16.49
CA ASP A 157 6.42 -8.99 15.34
C ASP A 157 5.22 -9.92 15.05
N PHE A 158 4.01 -9.51 15.49
CA PHE A 158 2.81 -10.34 15.37
C PHE A 158 2.13 -10.11 14.01
N PHE A 159 2.46 -11.00 13.06
CA PHE A 159 1.91 -10.97 11.70
C PHE A 159 0.99 -12.15 11.37
N GLY A 160 0.63 -12.96 12.37
CA GLY A 160 -0.16 -14.18 12.15
C GLY A 160 0.55 -15.15 11.21
N ASN A 161 -0.13 -15.56 10.14
CA ASN A 161 0.40 -16.45 9.10
C ASN A 161 0.85 -15.71 7.82
N VAL A 162 0.91 -14.38 7.85
CA VAL A 162 1.27 -13.57 6.69
C VAL A 162 2.79 -13.52 6.56
N PRO A 163 3.38 -13.87 5.40
CA PRO A 163 4.79 -13.64 5.16
C PRO A 163 5.11 -12.14 5.18
N VAL A 164 5.98 -11.74 6.11
CA VAL A 164 6.40 -10.34 6.25
C VAL A 164 7.92 -10.25 6.17
N LEU A 165 8.42 -9.44 5.25
CA LEU A 165 9.82 -9.02 5.17
C LEU A 165 10.00 -7.65 5.82
N THR A 166 10.85 -7.54 6.84
CA THR A 166 11.23 -6.25 7.41
C THR A 166 12.62 -5.83 6.93
N LEU A 167 12.82 -4.53 6.68
CA LEU A 167 14.10 -3.97 6.28
C LEU A 167 14.46 -2.81 7.20
N CYS A 168 15.65 -2.88 7.79
CA CYS A 168 16.20 -1.83 8.62
C CYS A 168 17.72 -1.74 8.43
N THR A 169 18.25 -0.56 8.11
CA THR A 169 19.70 -0.38 7.94
C THR A 169 20.12 0.99 8.42
N ASP A 170 20.83 1.03 9.55
CA ASP A 170 21.41 2.22 10.16
C ASP A 170 20.45 3.42 10.16
N ASP A 171 19.23 3.19 10.65
CA ASP A 171 18.13 4.15 10.56
C ASP A 171 17.34 4.20 11.87
N ILE A 172 17.33 5.37 12.51
CA ILE A 172 16.73 5.58 13.83
C ILE A 172 15.21 5.33 13.84
N ILE A 173 14.55 5.38 12.68
CA ILE A 173 13.12 5.13 12.60
C ILE A 173 12.83 3.66 12.87
N CYS A 174 13.56 2.74 12.25
CA CYS A 174 13.37 1.32 12.48
C CYS A 174 14.23 0.73 13.58
N ASP A 175 15.33 1.37 14.00
CA ASP A 175 16.15 0.94 15.14
C ASP A 175 16.46 2.15 16.01
N ALA A 176 15.80 2.28 17.17
CA ALA A 176 15.98 3.45 18.03
C ALA A 176 17.44 3.65 18.52
N ASN A 177 18.31 2.64 18.38
CA ASN A 177 19.73 2.69 18.70
C ASN A 177 20.64 2.70 17.46
N ALA A 178 20.11 3.01 16.27
CA ALA A 178 20.89 3.09 15.04
C ALA A 178 22.15 3.96 15.23
N ALA A 179 23.29 3.50 14.72
CA ALA A 179 24.58 4.13 14.92
C ALA A 179 24.62 5.56 14.38
N SER A 180 23.94 5.81 13.25
CA SER A 180 23.81 7.14 12.67
C SER A 180 22.95 8.10 13.50
N GLY A 181 22.07 7.57 14.36
CA GLY A 181 21.13 8.34 15.19
C GLY A 181 20.28 9.36 14.41
N LEU A 182 19.92 10.45 15.09
CA LEU A 182 19.22 11.60 14.48
C LEU A 182 20.01 12.25 13.32
N PRO A 183 21.35 12.40 13.38
CA PRO A 183 22.11 12.89 12.23
C PRO A 183 21.89 12.08 10.94
N GLY A 184 21.87 10.76 11.08
CA GLY A 184 21.55 9.83 10.00
C GLY A 184 20.22 10.10 9.32
N TYR A 185 19.20 10.35 10.14
CA TYR A 185 17.84 10.65 9.70
C TYR A 185 17.72 12.05 9.07
N LEU A 186 18.30 13.08 9.69
CA LEU A 186 18.08 14.48 9.30
C LEU A 186 18.99 14.98 8.18
N TRP A 187 20.22 14.48 8.08
CA TRP A 187 21.26 15.08 7.22
C TRP A 187 22.00 14.08 6.35
N GLU A 188 22.21 12.84 6.80
CA GLU A 188 22.98 11.84 6.04
C GLU A 188 22.11 10.99 5.10
N GLY A 189 20.78 11.13 5.18
CA GLY A 189 19.83 10.49 4.28
C GLY A 189 19.66 8.99 4.50
N LYS A 190 20.05 8.46 5.66
CA LYS A 190 19.96 7.02 5.98
C LYS A 190 18.54 6.48 5.85
N HIS A 191 17.58 7.27 6.31
CA HIS A 191 16.16 6.92 6.23
C HIS A 191 15.62 6.82 4.80
N GLY A 192 16.27 7.47 3.83
CA GLY A 192 15.92 7.35 2.41
C GLY A 192 16.78 6.35 1.64
N ASN A 193 17.72 5.66 2.29
CA ASN A 193 18.71 4.82 1.63
C ASN A 193 18.28 3.35 1.56
N TYR A 194 17.12 3.11 0.95
CA TYR A 194 16.54 1.79 0.75
C TYR A 194 16.28 1.54 -0.74
N ASN A 195 16.09 0.28 -1.12
CA ASN A 195 15.67 -0.07 -2.48
C ASN A 195 14.14 0.11 -2.61
N PHE A 196 13.72 1.12 -3.37
CA PHE A 196 12.30 1.40 -3.60
C PHE A 196 11.75 0.78 -4.90
N ASN A 197 12.50 -0.13 -5.52
CA ASN A 197 11.99 -0.97 -6.59
C ASN A 197 11.14 -2.10 -6.00
N VAL A 198 9.82 -1.98 -6.14
CA VAL A 198 8.88 -2.98 -5.60
C VAL A 198 9.06 -4.38 -6.21
N ASP A 199 9.65 -4.47 -7.41
CA ASP A 199 9.91 -5.72 -8.10
C ASP A 199 11.12 -6.48 -7.53
N THR A 200 11.93 -5.86 -6.66
CA THR A 200 13.05 -6.55 -6.00
C THR A 200 12.59 -7.51 -4.90
N TYR A 201 11.41 -7.27 -4.33
CA TYR A 201 10.89 -8.07 -3.24
C TYR A 201 10.01 -9.19 -3.79
N ALA A 202 10.35 -10.44 -3.44
CA ALA A 202 9.58 -11.60 -3.83
C ALA A 202 8.17 -11.60 -3.21
N ASP A 203 7.23 -12.29 -3.86
CA ASP A 203 5.84 -12.41 -3.44
C ASP A 203 5.65 -13.36 -2.23
N ASP A 204 6.71 -14.05 -1.85
CA ASP A 204 6.80 -14.92 -0.67
C ASP A 204 7.87 -14.44 0.32
N ALA A 205 8.38 -13.22 0.16
CA ALA A 205 9.45 -12.70 1.00
C ALA A 205 9.02 -12.64 2.48
N SER A 206 9.84 -13.25 3.34
CA SER A 206 9.67 -13.25 4.79
C SER A 206 11.01 -13.12 5.52
N GLY A 207 10.96 -12.70 6.77
CA GLY A 207 12.14 -12.55 7.64
C GLY A 207 12.56 -11.09 7.78
N GLN A 208 13.81 -10.86 8.14
CA GLN A 208 14.34 -9.54 8.44
C GLN A 208 15.71 -9.33 7.79
N TRP A 209 15.87 -8.21 7.09
CA TRP A 209 17.17 -7.67 6.72
C TRP A 209 17.54 -6.56 7.70
N PHE A 210 18.57 -6.80 8.50
CA PHE A 210 19.09 -5.83 9.45
C PHE A 210 20.57 -5.56 9.19
N ASN A 211 20.91 -4.31 8.86
CA ASN A 211 22.28 -3.88 8.56
C ASN A 211 23.01 -4.79 7.56
N GLY A 212 22.30 -5.22 6.51
CA GLY A 212 22.85 -6.09 5.46
C GLY A 212 22.95 -7.58 5.82
N VAL A 213 22.46 -7.99 6.99
CA VAL A 213 22.39 -9.40 7.41
C VAL A 213 20.94 -9.88 7.38
N PHE A 214 20.71 -11.06 6.82
CA PHE A 214 19.39 -11.69 6.77
C PHE A 214 19.15 -12.60 7.98
N TYR A 215 17.96 -12.48 8.56
CA TYR A 215 17.44 -13.28 9.67
C TYR A 215 16.14 -13.92 9.19
N PRO A 216 16.11 -15.26 9.03
CA PRO A 216 14.94 -15.96 8.51
C PRO A 216 13.75 -15.95 9.47
#